data_AF-A0A421JA55-F1
#
_entry.id   AF-A0A421JA55-F1
#
_cell.length_a   1.000
_cell.length_b   1.000
_cell.length_c   1.000
_cell.angle_alpha   90.00
_cell.angle_beta   90.00
_cell.angle_gamma   90.00
#
_symmetry.space_group_name_H-M   'P 1'
#
loop_
_entity.id
_entity.type
_entity.pdbx_description
1 polymer ?
#
loop_
_entity_poly.entity_id
_entity_poly.type
_entity_poly.pdbx_seq_one_letter_code
_entity_poly.pdbx_strand_id
1 'polypeptide(L)'
;MESVGKLTEMGFSAEQAQKALKATNGDMEAAIAYLFEEPIEVSPPITASNNTLNPPNQDNNSGKSVEIRNPMDVPDFSQLQQQETHANQTDPLHFEHYEYSGDGEVGPQFNEESRMAQVSSSSSSSLPETRTEDVDVQMRSDRLVSDDENSEPSTPSIYDDEEMTMTRSKETPPVILIDRVGSRENVVVPLLTILVQIPSLRKLLWGDLGPYSDTWYKGDDEIGAEVELRRAVAYLSGFGHRAFISSRGVIRSFSEGGSYGLESDELVPKMYESLIHCASDSAAMKQLLQSTVESVEEDIQNKMYLFEVDLEYRAATVYDTLNGLFWSHDLQNLGNIRLKDTGKVLTFQFLGDDEHYEIQPLDIDEEFYPQIYAQSHSDQLVKMHQQKVEVGQKRGSVTSQIMSWTSFEGKRVPSFLDQTTAYLQEQNDEDTVKDISALRTQTANEVASLNSQLEHINHQYSQLDVTNPSNVIATFGRDGHEAPPSYVLAGVVFSDIEYYYRTANGQWIYICYETSNTGQVVGYSIEKREFFVLKKQVQQRSRDASMVVTLVYVMREEYKSQEAEAEKAEKAEESDVPRDLQSFFDSDDARLQPPLIPELAAHAP
;
A
#
# COMPACT_ATOMS: atom_id res chain seq x y z
N MET A 1 18.16 25.66 -1.47
CA MET A 1 19.27 26.50 -0.96
C MET A 1 19.74 26.08 0.42
N GLU A 2 18.83 25.70 1.33
CA GLU A 2 19.13 25.33 2.72
C GLU A 2 20.35 24.41 2.93
N SER A 3 20.52 23.37 2.09
CA SER A 3 21.68 22.46 2.16
C SER A 3 23.03 23.14 1.95
N VAL A 4 23.09 24.21 1.14
CA VAL A 4 24.28 25.06 0.98
C VAL A 4 24.51 25.86 2.26
N GLY A 5 23.44 26.40 2.86
CA GLY A 5 23.47 27.13 4.13
C GLY A 5 24.11 26.30 5.24
N LYS A 6 23.60 25.08 5.47
CA LYS A 6 24.13 24.15 6.48
C LYS A 6 25.61 23.80 6.25
N LEU A 7 26.04 23.62 5.00
CA LEU A 7 27.47 23.41 4.69
C LEU A 7 28.33 24.68 4.89
N THR A 8 27.79 25.89 4.65
CA THR A 8 28.51 27.14 5.00
C THR A 8 28.56 27.40 6.50
N GLU A 9 27.55 26.99 7.26
CA GLU A 9 27.55 27.00 8.74
C GLU A 9 28.59 26.01 9.31
N MET A 10 28.84 24.90 8.60
CA MET A 10 29.95 23.97 8.87
C MET A 10 31.33 24.52 8.45
N GLY A 11 31.42 25.76 7.94
CA GLY A 11 32.68 26.45 7.66
C GLY A 11 33.25 26.25 6.24
N PHE A 12 32.55 25.58 5.34
CA PHE A 12 32.94 25.51 3.92
C PHE A 12 32.57 26.79 3.18
N SER A 13 33.26 27.11 2.07
CA SER A 13 32.83 28.22 1.21
C SER A 13 31.52 27.86 0.48
N ALA A 14 30.71 28.87 0.13
CA ALA A 14 29.47 28.64 -0.62
C ALA A 14 29.73 27.94 -1.98
N GLU A 15 30.87 28.23 -2.61
CA GLU A 15 31.32 27.58 -3.85
C GLU A 15 31.69 26.10 -3.62
N GLN A 16 32.38 25.79 -2.52
CA GLN A 16 32.70 24.41 -2.13
C GLN A 16 31.43 23.61 -1.83
N ALA A 17 30.53 24.18 -1.03
CA ALA A 17 29.23 23.59 -0.68
C ALA A 17 28.38 23.30 -1.92
N GLN A 18 28.26 24.26 -2.85
CA GLN A 18 27.56 24.06 -4.13
C GLN A 18 28.25 23.02 -5.01
N LYS A 19 29.58 23.02 -5.09
CA LYS A 19 30.33 22.04 -5.89
C LYS A 19 30.15 20.62 -5.36
N ALA A 20 30.18 20.44 -4.04
CA ALA A 20 30.00 19.15 -3.38
C ALA A 20 28.58 18.61 -3.59
N LEU A 21 27.55 19.38 -3.24
CA LEU A 21 26.15 18.99 -3.47
C LEU A 21 25.85 18.72 -4.96
N LYS A 22 26.53 19.40 -5.89
CA LYS A 22 26.43 19.10 -7.33
C LYS A 22 27.16 17.81 -7.74
N ALA A 23 28.28 17.48 -7.10
CA ALA A 23 28.99 16.23 -7.33
C ALA A 23 28.23 15.01 -6.74
N THR A 24 27.44 15.21 -5.69
CA THR A 24 26.71 14.15 -4.96
C THR A 24 25.19 14.20 -5.17
N ASN A 25 24.74 14.86 -6.24
CA ASN A 25 23.35 14.89 -6.68
C ASN A 25 22.34 15.37 -5.61
N GLY A 26 22.77 16.28 -4.73
CA GLY A 26 21.97 16.87 -3.64
C GLY A 26 22.09 16.17 -2.29
N ASP A 27 22.70 14.98 -2.22
CA ASP A 27 22.95 14.26 -0.97
C ASP A 27 23.94 15.03 -0.09
N MET A 28 23.52 15.35 1.14
CA MET A 28 24.30 16.11 2.12
C MET A 28 25.38 15.27 2.80
N GLU A 29 25.12 13.99 3.13
CA GLU A 29 26.10 13.15 3.81
C GLU A 29 27.22 12.75 2.84
N ALA A 30 26.87 12.45 1.58
CA ALA A 30 27.84 12.29 0.52
C ALA A 30 28.58 13.61 0.20
N ALA A 31 27.91 14.77 0.18
CA ALA A 31 28.58 16.06 -0.03
C ALA A 31 29.60 16.36 1.07
N ILE A 32 29.27 16.01 2.31
CA ILE A 32 30.18 16.10 3.46
C ILE A 32 31.40 15.20 3.24
N ALA A 33 31.22 13.93 2.84
CA ALA A 33 32.33 13.03 2.52
C ALA A 33 33.23 13.58 1.39
N TYR A 34 32.62 14.04 0.28
CA TYR A 34 33.30 14.65 -0.85
C TYR A 34 34.10 15.93 -0.49
N LEU A 35 33.70 16.64 0.56
CA LEU A 35 34.42 17.80 1.10
C LEU A 35 35.58 17.44 2.04
N PHE A 36 35.64 16.20 2.54
CA PHE A 36 36.67 15.72 3.46
C PHE A 36 37.74 14.83 2.83
N GLU A 37 37.45 14.11 1.74
CA GLU A 37 38.46 13.38 0.99
C GLU A 37 39.55 14.29 0.38
N GLU A 38 40.64 13.69 -0.08
CA GLU A 38 41.64 14.34 -0.95
C GLU A 38 41.30 14.06 -2.42
N PRO A 39 41.66 14.93 -3.38
CA PRO A 39 41.28 14.75 -4.77
C PRO A 39 41.96 13.52 -5.37
N ILE A 40 41.18 12.46 -5.60
CA ILE A 40 41.61 11.30 -6.38
C ILE A 40 41.97 11.78 -7.80
N GLU A 41 43.23 11.69 -8.18
CA GLU A 41 43.61 11.78 -9.60
C GLU A 41 42.92 10.63 -10.35
N VAL A 42 41.95 10.97 -11.19
CA VAL A 42 41.14 10.00 -11.95
C VAL A 42 42.00 9.34 -13.02
N SER A 43 42.76 8.33 -12.60
CA SER A 43 43.55 7.47 -13.48
C SER A 43 42.61 6.76 -14.48
N PRO A 44 42.86 6.84 -15.79
CA PRO A 44 41.95 6.28 -16.78
C PRO A 44 41.87 4.75 -16.67
N PRO A 45 40.70 4.14 -16.95
CA PRO A 45 40.48 2.71 -16.71
C PRO A 45 41.34 1.85 -17.65
N ILE A 46 42.24 1.05 -17.07
CA ILE A 46 43.06 0.08 -17.81
C ILE A 46 42.27 -1.22 -17.98
N THR A 47 41.92 -1.55 -19.22
CA THR A 47 41.36 -2.86 -19.60
C THR A 47 42.44 -3.92 -19.72
N ALA A 48 42.20 -5.13 -19.20
CA ALA A 48 43.06 -6.30 -19.42
C ALA A 48 42.25 -7.61 -19.52
N SER A 49 42.13 -8.14 -20.75
CA SER A 49 41.66 -9.51 -21.04
C SER A 49 42.81 -10.53 -20.81
N ASN A 50 42.68 -11.86 -20.84
CA ASN A 50 41.69 -12.82 -21.34
C ASN A 50 41.64 -14.03 -20.36
N ASN A 51 40.79 -15.07 -20.48
CA ASN A 51 40.88 -16.23 -21.40
C ASN A 51 39.88 -17.31 -20.87
N THR A 52 39.32 -18.28 -21.60
CA THR A 52 39.03 -18.53 -23.03
C THR A 52 38.23 -19.84 -23.12
N LEU A 53 37.15 -19.91 -23.92
CA LEU A 53 36.75 -21.06 -24.77
C LEU A 53 35.50 -20.72 -25.61
N ASN A 54 35.36 -21.35 -26.78
CA ASN A 54 34.37 -21.12 -27.86
C ASN A 54 34.16 -22.49 -28.57
N PRO A 55 33.30 -22.72 -29.62
CA PRO A 55 32.43 -21.83 -30.42
C PRO A 55 30.99 -22.43 -30.57
N PRO A 56 30.15 -22.19 -31.62
CA PRO A 56 30.20 -21.23 -32.74
C PRO A 56 28.89 -20.44 -33.09
N ASN A 57 29.07 -19.34 -33.85
CA ASN A 57 28.22 -18.72 -34.91
C ASN A 57 26.69 -18.57 -34.72
N GLN A 58 26.02 -17.48 -35.14
CA GLN A 58 26.31 -16.34 -36.06
C GLN A 58 25.29 -15.19 -35.74
N ASP A 59 25.24 -13.98 -36.34
CA ASP A 59 25.85 -13.33 -37.52
C ASP A 59 25.75 -11.77 -37.46
N ASN A 60 26.18 -11.09 -38.53
CA ASN A 60 25.75 -9.77 -39.05
C ASN A 60 26.05 -8.45 -38.29
N ASN A 61 27.02 -7.71 -38.84
CA ASN A 61 26.99 -6.29 -39.28
C ASN A 61 25.91 -5.31 -38.76
N SER A 62 26.19 -4.01 -38.55
CA SER A 62 27.46 -3.26 -38.68
C SER A 62 27.36 -1.81 -38.17
N GLY A 63 28.42 -1.29 -37.54
CA GLY A 63 28.58 0.15 -37.27
C GLY A 63 30.01 0.48 -36.83
N LYS A 64 30.82 1.09 -37.70
CA LYS A 64 32.24 1.37 -37.43
C LYS A 64 32.44 2.76 -36.82
N SER A 65 33.10 2.82 -35.66
CA SER A 65 33.72 4.06 -35.18
C SER A 65 35.06 4.31 -35.88
N VAL A 66 35.55 5.55 -35.86
CA VAL A 66 36.81 5.99 -36.46
C VAL A 66 37.78 6.43 -35.36
N GLU A 67 38.98 5.87 -35.35
CA GLU A 67 40.03 6.29 -34.42
C GLU A 67 40.65 7.63 -34.85
N ILE A 68 40.31 8.72 -34.14
CA ILE A 68 41.01 10.00 -34.24
C ILE A 68 42.32 9.90 -33.44
N ARG A 69 43.46 10.07 -34.12
CA ARG A 69 44.80 9.92 -33.50
C ARG A 69 45.60 11.24 -33.38
N ASN A 70 44.95 12.38 -33.63
CA ASN A 70 45.55 13.71 -33.59
C ASN A 70 44.44 14.75 -33.30
N PRO A 71 44.59 15.70 -32.35
CA PRO A 71 43.50 16.60 -31.95
C PRO A 71 42.97 17.54 -33.04
N MET A 72 43.69 17.70 -34.16
CA MET A 72 43.28 18.54 -35.29
C MET A 72 42.43 17.81 -36.34
N ASP A 73 42.24 16.49 -36.23
CA ASP A 73 41.45 15.68 -37.16
C ASP A 73 39.99 15.48 -36.70
N VAL A 74 39.52 16.31 -35.76
CA VAL A 74 38.10 16.39 -35.36
C VAL A 74 37.35 17.28 -36.37
N PRO A 75 36.24 16.82 -36.98
CA PRO A 75 35.47 17.65 -37.90
C PRO A 75 34.83 18.85 -37.18
N ASP A 76 34.73 19.99 -37.87
CA ASP A 76 34.18 21.22 -37.32
C ASP A 76 32.65 21.11 -37.10
N PHE A 77 32.25 20.98 -35.83
CA PHE A 77 30.86 20.86 -35.42
C PHE A 77 30.06 22.18 -35.42
N SER A 78 30.68 23.31 -35.80
CA SER A 78 30.05 24.65 -35.80
C SER A 78 28.78 24.75 -36.68
N GLN A 79 28.53 23.79 -37.57
CA GLN A 79 27.33 23.75 -38.41
C GLN A 79 26.13 23.04 -37.75
N LEU A 80 26.32 22.25 -36.69
CA LEU A 80 25.22 21.60 -35.97
C LEU A 80 24.62 22.47 -34.85
N GLN A 81 25.26 23.58 -34.50
CA GLN A 81 24.82 24.48 -33.42
C GLN A 81 23.99 25.69 -33.92
N GLN A 82 23.65 25.74 -35.22
CA GLN A 82 22.89 26.85 -35.82
C GLN A 82 21.38 26.62 -35.95
N GLN A 83 20.85 25.47 -35.51
CA GLN A 83 19.43 25.13 -35.70
C GLN A 83 18.54 25.35 -34.45
N GLU A 84 19.11 25.58 -33.27
CA GLU A 84 18.38 25.87 -32.03
C GLU A 84 18.98 27.04 -31.25
N THR A 85 18.59 28.28 -31.57
CA THR A 85 18.18 29.36 -30.62
C THR A 85 18.09 30.74 -31.28
N HIS A 86 16.88 31.10 -31.74
CA HIS A 86 16.44 32.49 -31.87
C HIS A 86 14.98 32.58 -31.38
N ALA A 87 14.58 33.46 -30.45
CA ALA A 87 15.40 34.32 -29.59
C ALA A 87 14.57 34.87 -28.40
N ASN A 88 15.21 35.05 -27.23
CA ASN A 88 15.11 36.24 -26.35
C ASN A 88 13.75 36.55 -25.65
N GLN A 89 13.68 37.30 -24.52
CA GLN A 89 14.70 37.98 -23.69
C GLN A 89 14.15 38.31 -22.29
N THR A 90 14.94 38.16 -21.22
CA THR A 90 14.73 38.88 -19.93
C THR A 90 16.05 39.06 -19.17
N ASP A 91 16.50 40.31 -19.00
CA ASP A 91 17.34 40.80 -17.89
C ASP A 91 17.63 42.31 -18.10
N PRO A 92 18.07 43.11 -17.10
CA PRO A 92 18.14 42.83 -15.65
C PRO A 92 17.60 43.96 -14.72
N LEU A 93 17.37 43.59 -13.45
CA LEU A 93 17.51 44.40 -12.21
C LEU A 93 16.96 45.85 -12.11
N HIS A 94 16.03 46.07 -11.17
CA HIS A 94 16.13 47.23 -10.25
C HIS A 94 15.51 46.95 -8.87
N PHE A 95 16.01 47.66 -7.84
CA PHE A 95 15.53 47.68 -6.45
C PHE A 95 14.44 48.76 -6.24
N GLU A 96 13.44 48.48 -5.36
CA GLU A 96 13.05 49.28 -4.16
C GLU A 96 11.55 49.18 -3.76
N HIS A 97 11.32 48.82 -2.48
CA HIS A 97 10.34 49.28 -1.46
C HIS A 97 8.86 49.73 -1.74
N TYR A 98 8.07 49.54 -0.66
CA TYR A 98 6.66 49.92 -0.38
C TYR A 98 5.59 49.08 -1.13
N GLU A 99 4.59 48.43 -0.51
CA GLU A 99 3.69 48.71 0.65
C GLU A 99 2.35 49.34 0.24
N TYR A 100 1.26 48.87 0.87
CA TYR A 100 -0.10 49.44 0.93
C TYR A 100 -1.12 49.17 -0.22
N SER A 101 -1.99 48.18 0.05
CA SER A 101 -3.47 48.15 -0.14
C SER A 101 -4.16 48.51 -1.46
N GLY A 102 -5.25 47.77 -1.76
CA GLY A 102 -6.33 48.26 -2.64
C GLY A 102 -7.32 47.17 -3.09
N ASP A 103 -8.60 47.30 -2.72
CA ASP A 103 -9.70 46.45 -3.21
C ASP A 103 -9.99 46.65 -4.71
N GLY A 104 -10.59 45.66 -5.38
CA GLY A 104 -11.05 45.85 -6.77
C GLY A 104 -11.65 44.62 -7.47
N GLU A 105 -12.96 44.41 -7.32
CA GLU A 105 -13.72 43.61 -8.28
C GLU A 105 -13.84 44.36 -9.63
N VAL A 106 -13.42 43.76 -10.75
CA VAL A 106 -14.21 43.78 -12.00
C VAL A 106 -13.81 42.58 -12.88
N GLY A 107 -14.79 41.85 -13.41
CA GLY A 107 -14.58 40.94 -14.55
C GLY A 107 -14.96 41.60 -15.89
N PRO A 108 -14.39 41.19 -17.03
CA PRO A 108 -14.94 41.50 -18.35
C PRO A 108 -15.54 40.28 -19.07
N GLN A 109 -16.55 40.53 -19.89
CA GLN A 109 -17.27 39.51 -20.67
C GLN A 109 -16.52 39.11 -21.95
N PHE A 110 -16.91 37.96 -22.51
CA PHE A 110 -16.64 37.59 -23.91
C PHE A 110 -17.11 38.67 -24.91
N ASN A 111 -16.48 38.71 -26.07
CA ASN A 111 -17.05 39.34 -27.27
C ASN A 111 -16.60 38.57 -28.53
N GLU A 112 -17.56 38.09 -29.34
CA GLU A 112 -17.29 37.37 -30.59
C GLU A 112 -17.29 38.30 -31.81
N GLU A 113 -16.38 38.06 -32.76
CA GLU A 113 -16.51 38.43 -34.18
C GLU A 113 -15.46 37.63 -35.00
N SER A 114 -15.68 37.18 -36.25
CA SER A 114 -16.83 37.30 -37.15
C SER A 114 -16.72 36.30 -38.36
N ARG A 115 -17.77 36.25 -39.20
CA ARG A 115 -17.90 35.57 -40.54
C ARG A 115 -18.27 34.07 -40.55
N MET A 116 -19.51 33.68 -40.92
CA MET A 116 -20.16 33.64 -42.27
C MET A 116 -19.75 32.42 -43.14
N ALA A 117 -20.63 31.78 -43.93
CA ALA A 117 -21.85 32.31 -44.58
C ALA A 117 -22.95 31.26 -44.96
N GLN A 118 -24.23 31.70 -44.92
CA GLN A 118 -25.41 31.24 -45.71
C GLN A 118 -25.91 29.78 -45.49
N VAL A 119 -27.18 29.38 -45.72
CA VAL A 119 -28.28 29.86 -46.60
C VAL A 119 -29.67 29.79 -45.90
N SER A 120 -30.60 30.71 -46.24
CA SER A 120 -32.10 30.71 -46.24
C SER A 120 -32.93 29.56 -45.60
N SER A 121 -34.15 29.75 -45.03
CA SER A 121 -35.07 30.92 -44.96
C SER A 121 -36.35 30.67 -44.10
N SER A 122 -36.88 31.72 -43.45
CA SER A 122 -38.33 32.05 -43.19
C SER A 122 -39.25 30.99 -42.49
N SER A 123 -40.09 31.31 -41.49
CA SER A 123 -40.95 32.52 -41.32
C SER A 123 -41.41 32.77 -39.86
N SER A 124 -42.01 33.94 -39.65
CA SER A 124 -42.86 34.45 -38.53
C SER A 124 -43.77 33.43 -37.80
N SER A 125 -44.30 33.66 -36.58
CA SER A 125 -44.76 34.95 -36.00
C SER A 125 -44.99 34.97 -34.46
N SER A 126 -45.11 36.20 -33.90
CA SER A 126 -45.95 36.62 -32.75
C SER A 126 -45.74 36.04 -31.33
N LEU A 127 -45.32 36.92 -30.40
CA LEU A 127 -45.64 36.89 -28.96
C LEU A 127 -47.10 37.35 -28.71
N PRO A 128 -47.69 37.13 -27.52
CA PRO A 128 -47.53 38.09 -26.42
C PRO A 128 -47.30 37.46 -25.03
N GLU A 129 -47.04 38.31 -24.04
CA GLU A 129 -46.76 37.97 -22.64
C GLU A 129 -47.99 37.44 -21.87
N THR A 130 -47.78 36.63 -20.83
CA THR A 130 -48.58 36.69 -19.59
C THR A 130 -47.77 36.14 -18.40
N ARG A 131 -48.21 36.42 -17.17
CA ARG A 131 -47.42 36.36 -15.93
C ARG A 131 -48.24 35.79 -14.77
N THR A 132 -47.86 34.65 -14.20
CA THR A 132 -48.27 34.18 -12.86
C THR A 132 -47.41 33.01 -12.36
N GLU A 133 -46.97 33.15 -11.11
CA GLU A 133 -46.92 32.12 -10.05
C GLU A 133 -45.91 30.96 -10.10
N ASP A 134 -45.44 30.61 -8.90
CA ASP A 134 -44.39 29.64 -8.58
C ASP A 134 -44.91 28.20 -8.59
N VAL A 135 -44.07 27.25 -9.05
CA VAL A 135 -44.31 25.81 -8.93
C VAL A 135 -42.99 25.09 -8.67
N ASP A 136 -42.90 24.36 -7.56
CA ASP A 136 -41.79 23.44 -7.28
C ASP A 136 -41.71 22.31 -8.32
N VAL A 137 -40.60 22.23 -9.05
CA VAL A 137 -40.33 21.12 -9.98
C VAL A 137 -39.57 20.03 -9.25
N GLN A 138 -40.30 19.09 -8.66
CA GLN A 138 -39.77 17.78 -8.30
C GLN A 138 -39.33 17.06 -9.59
N MET A 139 -38.02 16.99 -9.85
CA MET A 139 -37.47 16.08 -10.87
C MET A 139 -37.67 14.64 -10.39
N ARG A 140 -38.60 13.94 -11.02
CA ARG A 140 -39.02 12.59 -10.62
C ARG A 140 -38.06 11.52 -11.11
N SER A 141 -37.77 10.56 -10.23
CA SER A 141 -37.26 9.24 -10.61
C SER A 141 -38.37 8.35 -11.20
N ASP A 142 -38.97 8.78 -12.31
CA ASP A 142 -39.95 8.02 -13.12
C ASP A 142 -39.34 7.73 -14.51
N ARG A 143 -38.33 6.85 -14.60
CA ARG A 143 -37.97 6.26 -15.91
C ARG A 143 -38.92 5.11 -16.21
N LEU A 144 -40.01 5.46 -16.90
CA LEU A 144 -40.94 4.52 -17.50
C LEU A 144 -40.19 3.48 -18.34
N VAL A 145 -40.62 2.21 -18.23
CA VAL A 145 -40.26 1.19 -19.23
C VAL A 145 -40.87 1.62 -20.55
N SER A 146 -40.02 2.00 -21.50
CA SER A 146 -40.39 2.12 -22.91
C SER A 146 -40.19 0.76 -23.57
N ASP A 147 -41.24 0.17 -24.12
CA ASP A 147 -41.17 -1.01 -24.96
C ASP A 147 -40.38 -0.67 -26.25
N ASP A 148 -39.07 -0.90 -26.24
CA ASP A 148 -38.18 -0.71 -27.38
C ASP A 148 -37.85 -2.08 -27.99
N GLU A 149 -38.50 -2.39 -29.13
CA GLU A 149 -38.39 -3.69 -29.83
C GLU A 149 -36.99 -3.96 -30.43
N ASN A 150 -36.02 -3.07 -30.21
CA ASN A 150 -34.60 -3.22 -30.55
C ASN A 150 -33.71 -3.44 -29.31
N SER A 151 -34.21 -4.13 -28.29
CA SER A 151 -33.34 -4.68 -27.23
C SER A 151 -32.28 -5.59 -27.85
N GLU A 152 -30.98 -5.25 -27.68
CA GLU A 152 -29.90 -6.18 -27.99
C GLU A 152 -30.13 -7.50 -27.24
N PRO A 153 -29.79 -8.67 -27.82
CA PRO A 153 -30.03 -9.95 -27.17
C PRO A 153 -29.31 -9.96 -25.82
N SER A 154 -30.10 -10.02 -24.74
CA SER A 154 -29.61 -10.05 -23.36
C SER A 154 -28.55 -11.14 -23.25
N THR A 155 -27.32 -10.75 -22.92
CA THR A 155 -26.25 -11.73 -22.70
C THR A 155 -26.69 -12.61 -21.53
N PRO A 156 -26.80 -13.94 -21.72
CA PRO A 156 -27.33 -14.82 -20.69
C PRO A 156 -26.43 -14.72 -19.46
N SER A 157 -27.02 -14.52 -18.29
CA SER A 157 -26.24 -14.51 -17.05
C SER A 157 -25.76 -15.92 -16.75
N ILE A 158 -24.65 -16.06 -16.02
CA ILE A 158 -24.14 -17.37 -15.61
C ILE A 158 -25.13 -18.16 -14.73
N TYR A 159 -26.18 -17.50 -14.22
CA TYR A 159 -27.31 -18.13 -13.51
C TYR A 159 -28.43 -18.65 -14.44
N ASP A 160 -28.46 -18.29 -15.71
CA ASP A 160 -29.57 -18.59 -16.65
C ASP A 160 -29.32 -19.84 -17.51
N ASP A 161 -28.09 -20.35 -17.50
CA ASP A 161 -27.71 -21.58 -18.20
C ASP A 161 -28.18 -22.82 -17.43
N GLU A 162 -29.20 -23.50 -17.95
CA GLU A 162 -29.76 -24.72 -17.35
C GLU A 162 -28.79 -25.92 -17.37
N GLU A 163 -27.72 -25.90 -18.19
CA GLU A 163 -26.65 -26.92 -18.15
C GLU A 163 -25.61 -26.63 -17.05
N MET A 164 -25.59 -25.43 -16.47
CA MET A 164 -24.69 -25.03 -15.37
C MET A 164 -25.13 -25.55 -13.98
N THR A 165 -25.64 -26.79 -13.89
CA THR A 165 -25.60 -27.59 -12.65
C THR A 165 -24.16 -28.04 -12.34
N MET A 166 -23.23 -27.09 -12.32
CA MET A 166 -21.79 -27.38 -12.28
C MET A 166 -21.39 -27.89 -10.90
N THR A 167 -20.89 -29.13 -10.89
CA THR A 167 -20.32 -29.77 -9.71
C THR A 167 -18.86 -29.33 -9.55
N ARG A 168 -18.58 -28.64 -8.44
CA ARG A 168 -17.25 -28.23 -7.97
C ARG A 168 -16.35 -29.45 -7.78
N SER A 169 -15.13 -29.38 -8.29
CA SER A 169 -14.10 -30.37 -7.94
C SER A 169 -13.74 -30.24 -6.45
N LYS A 170 -13.30 -31.32 -5.80
CA LYS A 170 -12.86 -31.26 -4.39
C LYS A 170 -11.62 -30.38 -4.16
N GLU A 171 -10.89 -30.01 -5.22
CA GLU A 171 -9.69 -29.18 -5.16
C GLU A 171 -9.92 -27.69 -5.49
N THR A 172 -11.11 -27.34 -5.99
CA THR A 172 -11.51 -25.96 -6.30
C THR A 172 -12.34 -25.39 -5.15
N PRO A 173 -11.99 -24.22 -4.61
CA PRO A 173 -12.75 -23.61 -3.52
C PRO A 173 -14.14 -23.12 -3.98
N PRO A 174 -15.09 -22.96 -3.04
CA PRO A 174 -16.40 -22.37 -3.30
C PRO A 174 -16.30 -20.89 -3.71
N VAL A 175 -17.22 -20.41 -4.53
CA VAL A 175 -17.24 -19.02 -5.03
C VAL A 175 -18.65 -18.42 -4.91
N ILE A 176 -18.74 -17.20 -4.41
CA ILE A 176 -19.96 -16.38 -4.52
C ILE A 176 -19.74 -15.45 -5.71
N LEU A 177 -20.58 -15.53 -6.74
CA LEU A 177 -20.50 -14.64 -7.90
C LEU A 177 -21.41 -13.42 -7.69
N ILE A 178 -20.99 -12.27 -8.21
CA ILE A 178 -21.84 -11.08 -8.33
C ILE A 178 -22.64 -11.14 -9.64
N ASP A 179 -23.78 -10.46 -9.72
CA ASP A 179 -24.61 -10.45 -10.94
C ASP A 179 -24.16 -9.34 -11.91
N ARG A 180 -23.93 -8.13 -11.38
CA ARG A 180 -23.38 -6.98 -12.10
C ARG A 180 -22.27 -6.29 -11.30
N VAL A 181 -21.23 -5.87 -12.00
CA VAL A 181 -20.06 -5.16 -11.45
C VAL A 181 -20.34 -3.68 -11.17
N GLY A 182 -19.52 -3.06 -10.33
CA GLY A 182 -19.57 -1.63 -10.03
C GLY A 182 -20.64 -1.21 -9.02
N SER A 183 -21.34 -2.16 -8.39
CA SER A 183 -22.11 -1.84 -7.17
C SER A 183 -21.16 -1.79 -5.98
N ARG A 184 -21.18 -0.70 -5.21
CA ARG A 184 -20.38 -0.56 -3.97
C ARG A 184 -20.60 -1.74 -3.02
N GLU A 185 -21.85 -2.20 -2.93
CA GLU A 185 -22.29 -3.32 -2.08
C GLU A 185 -21.56 -4.64 -2.38
N ASN A 186 -21.03 -4.81 -3.60
CA ASN A 186 -20.35 -6.04 -3.99
C ASN A 186 -19.07 -6.32 -3.17
N VAL A 187 -18.41 -5.30 -2.58
CA VAL A 187 -17.17 -5.47 -1.79
C VAL A 187 -17.36 -6.35 -0.54
N VAL A 188 -18.62 -6.52 -0.10
CA VAL A 188 -19.01 -7.49 0.93
C VAL A 188 -18.61 -8.92 0.56
N VAL A 189 -18.71 -9.29 -0.71
CA VAL A 189 -18.46 -10.65 -1.21
C VAL A 189 -17.00 -11.11 -1.03
N PRO A 190 -15.98 -10.38 -1.52
CA PRO A 190 -14.59 -10.76 -1.28
C PRO A 190 -14.21 -10.69 0.20
N LEU A 191 -14.70 -9.69 0.95
CA LEU A 191 -14.43 -9.57 2.39
C LEU A 191 -15.02 -10.74 3.17
N LEU A 192 -16.26 -11.15 2.92
CA LEU A 192 -16.85 -12.36 3.53
C LEU A 192 -16.08 -13.62 3.15
N THR A 193 -15.65 -13.74 1.89
CA THR A 193 -14.84 -14.88 1.41
C THR A 193 -13.50 -15.01 2.17
N ILE A 194 -12.85 -13.88 2.45
CA ILE A 194 -11.64 -13.80 3.28
C ILE A 194 -11.95 -14.15 4.75
N LEU A 195 -12.97 -13.52 5.33
CA LEU A 195 -13.33 -13.68 6.74
C LEU A 195 -13.76 -15.11 7.09
N VAL A 196 -14.46 -15.81 6.19
CA VAL A 196 -14.87 -17.21 6.40
C VAL A 196 -13.69 -18.19 6.41
N GLN A 197 -12.47 -17.77 6.01
CA GLN A 197 -11.27 -18.59 6.24
C GLN A 197 -10.91 -18.70 7.73
N ILE A 198 -11.35 -17.77 8.57
CA ILE A 198 -11.03 -17.69 10.00
C ILE A 198 -11.89 -18.70 10.80
N PRO A 199 -11.29 -19.68 11.50
CA PRO A 199 -12.06 -20.76 12.17
C PRO A 199 -13.00 -20.29 13.28
N SER A 200 -12.59 -19.29 14.07
CA SER A 200 -13.39 -18.71 15.14
C SER A 200 -14.60 -17.96 14.61
N LEU A 201 -14.42 -17.19 13.53
CA LEU A 201 -15.52 -16.52 12.83
C LEU A 201 -16.57 -17.53 12.32
N ARG A 202 -16.13 -18.62 11.68
CA ARG A 202 -17.02 -19.74 11.29
C ARG A 202 -17.77 -20.31 12.49
N LYS A 203 -17.06 -20.66 13.56
CA LYS A 203 -17.62 -21.22 14.80
C LYS A 203 -18.70 -20.33 15.43
N LEU A 204 -18.53 -19.00 15.37
CA LEU A 204 -19.50 -18.03 15.87
C LEU A 204 -20.73 -17.86 14.96
N LEU A 205 -20.59 -18.08 13.65
CA LEU A 205 -21.66 -17.93 12.65
C LEU A 205 -22.38 -19.24 12.30
N TRP A 206 -22.08 -20.38 12.93
CA TRP A 206 -22.86 -21.60 12.74
C TRP A 206 -24.25 -21.50 13.39
N GLY A 207 -25.24 -22.10 12.75
CA GLY A 207 -26.64 -22.10 13.18
C GLY A 207 -27.54 -22.84 12.20
N ASP A 208 -28.85 -22.66 12.35
CA ASP A 208 -29.84 -23.23 11.43
C ASP A 208 -29.74 -22.60 10.02
N LEU A 209 -29.88 -23.43 8.98
CA LEU A 209 -29.94 -23.04 7.56
C LEU A 209 -31.38 -22.91 7.05
N GLY A 210 -32.38 -23.19 7.89
CA GLY A 210 -33.78 -23.16 7.53
C GLY A 210 -34.17 -24.23 6.50
N PRO A 211 -35.37 -24.13 5.89
CA PRO A 211 -35.85 -25.10 4.92
C PRO A 211 -35.02 -25.07 3.63
N TYR A 212 -34.64 -26.25 3.13
CA TYR A 212 -34.06 -26.38 1.79
C TYR A 212 -35.06 -25.97 0.70
N SER A 213 -34.56 -25.25 -0.30
CA SER A 213 -35.30 -24.69 -1.43
C SER A 213 -34.47 -24.95 -2.68
N ASP A 214 -35.06 -25.47 -3.76
CA ASP A 214 -34.32 -25.84 -4.99
C ASP A 214 -33.59 -24.64 -5.64
N THR A 215 -33.98 -23.41 -5.29
CA THR A 215 -33.39 -22.16 -5.79
C THR A 215 -32.54 -21.41 -4.75
N TRP A 216 -32.22 -22.00 -3.58
CA TRP A 216 -31.49 -21.32 -2.50
C TRP A 216 -30.19 -20.63 -2.98
N TYR A 217 -29.48 -21.25 -3.92
CA TYR A 217 -28.22 -20.75 -4.48
C TYR A 217 -28.35 -19.48 -5.33
N LYS A 218 -29.58 -19.06 -5.69
CA LYS A 218 -29.87 -17.79 -6.37
C LYS A 218 -30.21 -16.65 -5.39
N GLY A 219 -30.28 -16.94 -4.08
CA GLY A 219 -30.79 -16.04 -3.05
C GLY A 219 -32.31 -16.15 -2.94
N ASP A 220 -32.81 -16.53 -1.77
CA ASP A 220 -34.25 -16.75 -1.52
C ASP A 220 -34.85 -15.53 -0.79
N ASP A 221 -35.85 -14.87 -1.36
CA ASP A 221 -36.47 -13.65 -0.80
C ASP A 221 -37.51 -13.93 0.30
N GLU A 222 -37.89 -15.19 0.55
CA GLU A 222 -38.75 -15.56 1.69
C GLU A 222 -37.94 -15.91 2.97
N ILE A 223 -36.61 -15.95 2.87
CA ILE A 223 -35.68 -16.33 3.95
C ILE A 223 -35.02 -15.07 4.55
N GLY A 224 -34.95 -14.96 5.88
CA GLY A 224 -34.35 -13.79 6.54
C GLY A 224 -32.82 -13.72 6.41
N ALA A 225 -32.26 -12.50 6.37
CA ALA A 225 -30.83 -12.18 6.28
C ALA A 225 -29.89 -13.14 7.03
N GLU A 226 -30.13 -13.38 8.33
CA GLU A 226 -29.24 -14.22 9.14
C GLU A 226 -29.06 -15.63 8.55
N VAL A 227 -30.11 -16.19 7.94
CA VAL A 227 -30.12 -17.56 7.43
C VAL A 227 -29.44 -17.65 6.06
N GLU A 228 -29.64 -16.65 5.19
CA GLU A 228 -28.87 -16.54 3.92
C GLU A 228 -27.38 -16.33 4.19
N LEU A 229 -27.02 -15.51 5.18
CA LEU A 229 -25.64 -15.37 5.64
C LEU A 229 -25.07 -16.71 6.16
N ARG A 230 -25.81 -17.44 7.00
CA ARG A 230 -25.40 -18.77 7.51
C ARG A 230 -25.20 -19.78 6.38
N ARG A 231 -26.07 -19.78 5.36
CA ARG A 231 -25.93 -20.60 4.13
C ARG A 231 -24.66 -20.24 3.37
N ALA A 232 -24.41 -18.95 3.15
CA ALA A 232 -23.22 -18.48 2.44
C ALA A 232 -21.92 -18.81 3.20
N VAL A 233 -21.91 -18.64 4.53
CA VAL A 233 -20.77 -19.02 5.40
C VAL A 233 -20.53 -20.54 5.35
N ALA A 234 -21.58 -21.36 5.42
CA ALA A 234 -21.44 -22.82 5.34
C ALA A 234 -20.93 -23.26 3.94
N TYR A 235 -21.50 -22.71 2.87
CA TYR A 235 -21.05 -22.96 1.50
C TYR A 235 -19.57 -22.56 1.32
N LEU A 236 -19.18 -21.35 1.75
CA LEU A 236 -17.78 -20.88 1.75
C LEU A 236 -16.84 -21.71 2.64
N SER A 237 -17.37 -22.38 3.67
CA SER A 237 -16.62 -23.33 4.49
C SER A 237 -16.31 -24.65 3.76
N GLY A 238 -16.83 -24.82 2.53
CA GLY A 238 -16.61 -25.97 1.67
C GLY A 238 -17.72 -27.02 1.69
N PHE A 239 -18.82 -26.80 2.42
CA PHE A 239 -19.99 -27.68 2.40
C PHE A 239 -20.73 -27.57 1.05
N GLY A 240 -21.20 -28.71 0.53
CA GLY A 240 -21.83 -28.83 -0.78
C GLY A 240 -20.86 -28.76 -1.97
N HIS A 241 -21.16 -29.52 -3.01
CA HIS A 241 -20.35 -29.63 -4.23
C HIS A 241 -20.79 -28.67 -5.34
N ARG A 242 -21.55 -27.61 -5.05
CA ARG A 242 -21.94 -26.58 -6.04
C ARG A 242 -20.75 -25.69 -6.44
N ALA A 243 -20.59 -25.42 -7.74
CA ALA A 243 -19.48 -24.61 -8.27
C ALA A 243 -19.50 -23.15 -7.79
N PHE A 244 -20.69 -22.53 -7.72
CA PHE A 244 -20.89 -21.16 -7.24
C PHE A 244 -22.29 -20.94 -6.65
N ILE A 245 -22.46 -19.85 -5.89
CA ILE A 245 -23.78 -19.28 -5.51
C ILE A 245 -23.85 -17.80 -5.90
N SER A 246 -25.05 -17.22 -5.96
CA SER A 246 -25.24 -15.78 -6.24
C SER A 246 -25.01 -14.91 -5.00
N SER A 247 -24.47 -13.72 -5.20
CA SER A 247 -24.34 -12.69 -4.16
C SER A 247 -25.66 -12.10 -3.69
N ARG A 248 -26.79 -12.30 -4.40
CA ARG A 248 -28.08 -11.65 -4.10
C ARG A 248 -28.49 -11.80 -2.63
N GLY A 249 -28.55 -13.04 -2.12
CA GLY A 249 -28.90 -13.31 -0.72
C GLY A 249 -27.87 -12.75 0.27
N VAL A 250 -26.59 -12.78 -0.10
CA VAL A 250 -25.49 -12.24 0.72
C VAL A 250 -25.60 -10.73 0.84
N ILE A 251 -25.68 -10.00 -0.27
CA ILE A 251 -25.81 -8.54 -0.29
C ILE A 251 -27.10 -8.12 0.45
N ARG A 252 -28.23 -8.82 0.24
CA ARG A 252 -29.47 -8.57 0.99
C ARG A 252 -29.27 -8.70 2.51
N SER A 253 -28.46 -9.68 2.93
CA SER A 253 -28.14 -9.90 4.36
C SER A 253 -27.39 -8.74 5.02
N PHE A 254 -26.86 -7.79 4.25
CA PHE A 254 -26.20 -6.58 4.73
C PHE A 254 -26.94 -5.29 4.35
N SER A 255 -27.96 -5.35 3.48
CA SER A 255 -28.78 -4.20 3.06
C SER A 255 -30.16 -4.10 3.74
N GLU A 256 -30.55 -5.08 4.56
CA GLU A 256 -31.75 -5.04 5.44
C GLU A 256 -31.63 -3.93 6.52
N GLY A 257 -31.83 -2.69 6.07
CA GLY A 257 -31.60 -1.45 6.81
C GLY A 257 -31.58 -0.21 5.90
N GLY A 258 -31.37 -0.38 4.59
CA GLY A 258 -31.44 0.68 3.58
C GLY A 258 -30.08 1.22 3.15
N SER A 259 -29.17 0.34 2.70
CA SER A 259 -27.82 0.69 2.19
C SER A 259 -27.80 1.44 0.84
N TYR A 260 -28.96 1.75 0.26
CA TYR A 260 -29.07 2.50 -0.98
C TYR A 260 -28.56 3.94 -0.83
N GLY A 261 -27.29 4.15 -1.20
CA GLY A 261 -26.63 5.46 -1.17
C GLY A 261 -25.48 5.60 -0.17
N LEU A 262 -25.02 4.53 0.48
CA LEU A 262 -23.87 4.61 1.38
C LEU A 262 -22.56 4.87 0.62
N GLU A 263 -21.61 5.48 1.31
CA GLU A 263 -20.22 5.64 0.87
C GLU A 263 -19.38 4.39 1.21
N SER A 264 -18.19 4.29 0.63
CA SER A 264 -17.42 3.02 0.59
C SER A 264 -16.70 2.69 1.90
N ASP A 265 -16.60 3.69 2.77
CA ASP A 265 -16.16 3.69 4.16
C ASP A 265 -17.23 3.05 5.07
N GLU A 266 -18.47 3.57 5.08
CA GLU A 266 -19.54 3.14 5.98
C GLU A 266 -19.96 1.66 5.79
N LEU A 267 -19.72 1.10 4.60
CA LEU A 267 -20.17 -0.23 4.22
C LEU A 267 -19.47 -1.36 4.98
N VAL A 268 -18.16 -1.26 5.22
CA VAL A 268 -17.39 -2.32 5.91
C VAL A 268 -17.70 -2.37 7.43
N PRO A 269 -17.76 -1.25 8.16
CA PRO A 269 -18.29 -1.20 9.52
C PRO A 269 -19.68 -1.81 9.63
N LYS A 270 -20.63 -1.44 8.75
CA LYS A 270 -22.00 -1.98 8.78
C LYS A 270 -22.03 -3.49 8.49
N MET A 271 -21.19 -3.97 7.57
CA MET A 271 -21.00 -5.41 7.37
C MET A 271 -20.55 -6.11 8.66
N TYR A 272 -19.61 -5.51 9.41
CA TYR A 272 -19.13 -6.07 10.68
C TYR A 272 -20.21 -6.01 11.77
N GLU A 273 -21.03 -4.95 11.83
CA GLU A 273 -22.15 -4.86 12.77
C GLU A 273 -23.23 -5.93 12.51
N SER A 274 -23.54 -6.22 11.24
CA SER A 274 -24.42 -7.33 10.88
C SER A 274 -23.81 -8.71 11.20
N LEU A 275 -22.51 -8.91 10.97
CA LEU A 275 -21.81 -10.15 11.40
C LEU A 275 -21.88 -10.34 12.92
N ILE A 276 -21.71 -9.25 13.67
CA ILE A 276 -21.85 -9.19 15.14
C ILE A 276 -23.29 -9.48 15.60
N HIS A 277 -24.30 -9.04 14.84
CA HIS A 277 -25.71 -9.31 15.14
C HIS A 277 -26.09 -10.77 14.86
N CYS A 278 -25.62 -11.35 13.75
CA CYS A 278 -25.92 -12.72 13.34
C CYS A 278 -25.15 -13.79 14.14
N ALA A 279 -24.11 -13.41 14.88
CA ALA A 279 -23.25 -14.30 15.65
C ALA A 279 -23.92 -14.86 16.90
N SER A 280 -23.69 -16.15 17.16
CA SER A 280 -24.14 -16.86 18.38
C SER A 280 -23.58 -16.27 19.68
N ASP A 281 -22.41 -15.63 19.63
CA ASP A 281 -21.88 -14.76 20.68
C ASP A 281 -21.36 -13.44 20.08
N SER A 282 -22.20 -12.41 20.15
CA SER A 282 -21.87 -11.04 19.70
C SER A 282 -20.76 -10.37 20.51
N ALA A 283 -20.42 -10.85 21.71
CA ALA A 283 -19.31 -10.31 22.50
C ALA A 283 -17.97 -10.91 22.04
N ALA A 284 -17.93 -12.22 21.77
CA ALA A 284 -16.80 -12.87 21.14
C ALA A 284 -16.56 -12.33 19.71
N MET A 285 -17.62 -12.12 18.91
CA MET A 285 -17.47 -11.51 17.58
C MET A 285 -16.97 -10.06 17.65
N LYS A 286 -17.37 -9.28 18.67
CA LYS A 286 -16.80 -7.95 18.92
C LYS A 286 -15.31 -8.02 19.27
N GLN A 287 -14.88 -8.94 20.13
CA GLN A 287 -13.45 -9.13 20.42
C GLN A 287 -12.64 -9.62 19.20
N LEU A 288 -13.29 -10.28 18.24
CA LEU A 288 -12.67 -10.68 16.98
C LEU A 288 -12.47 -9.48 16.03
N LEU A 289 -13.46 -8.60 15.88
CA LEU A 289 -13.53 -7.59 14.81
C LEU A 289 -13.32 -6.12 15.25
N GLN A 290 -13.40 -5.78 16.55
CA GLN A 290 -13.31 -4.41 17.04
C GLN A 290 -11.97 -4.13 17.73
N SER A 291 -11.28 -3.07 17.28
CA SER A 291 -10.18 -2.44 18.00
C SER A 291 -10.65 -1.20 18.75
N THR A 292 -9.89 -0.77 19.75
CA THR A 292 -10.08 0.51 20.45
C THR A 292 -8.76 1.29 20.45
N VAL A 293 -8.77 2.48 19.87
CA VAL A 293 -7.68 3.47 19.92
C VAL A 293 -8.00 4.48 21.03
N GLU A 294 -7.00 4.87 21.82
CA GLU A 294 -7.12 5.98 22.78
C GLU A 294 -6.08 7.08 22.52
N SER A 295 -6.51 8.33 22.74
CA SER A 295 -5.68 9.55 22.80
C SER A 295 -5.55 9.94 24.27
N VAL A 296 -4.33 9.90 24.80
CA VAL A 296 -4.06 10.02 26.25
C VAL A 296 -4.15 11.47 26.73
N GLU A 297 -3.73 12.43 25.92
CA GLU A 297 -3.81 13.86 26.26
C GLU A 297 -5.24 14.42 26.18
N GLU A 298 -6.10 13.82 25.34
CA GLU A 298 -7.49 14.26 25.13
C GLU A 298 -8.53 13.46 25.94
N ASP A 299 -8.13 12.31 26.52
CA ASP A 299 -9.00 11.31 27.18
C ASP A 299 -10.13 10.77 26.25
N ILE A 300 -9.86 10.73 24.94
CA ILE A 300 -10.78 10.24 23.90
C ILE A 300 -10.47 8.76 23.59
N GLN A 301 -11.52 7.94 23.47
CA GLN A 301 -11.40 6.53 23.09
C GLN A 301 -12.36 6.19 21.95
N ASN A 302 -11.80 5.86 20.79
CA ASN A 302 -12.54 5.56 19.56
C ASN A 302 -12.52 4.07 19.27
N LYS A 303 -13.67 3.53 18.89
CA LYS A 303 -13.85 2.12 18.52
C LYS A 303 -13.84 2.00 17.01
N MET A 304 -12.96 1.15 16.49
CA MET A 304 -12.67 1.03 15.06
C MET A 304 -12.84 -0.41 14.61
N TYR A 305 -13.58 -0.58 13.52
CA TYR A 305 -13.71 -1.83 12.75
C TYR A 305 -12.83 -1.83 11.51
N LEU A 306 -12.47 -0.64 11.04
CA LEU A 306 -11.70 -0.34 9.83
C LEU A 306 -10.65 0.72 10.17
N PHE A 307 -9.48 0.63 9.54
CA PHE A 307 -8.52 1.71 9.44
C PHE A 307 -8.61 2.26 8.00
N GLU A 308 -9.39 3.32 7.82
CA GLU A 308 -9.31 4.14 6.60
C GLU A 308 -7.93 4.81 6.55
N VAL A 309 -7.36 4.88 5.34
CA VAL A 309 -6.08 5.55 5.08
C VAL A 309 -6.29 6.47 3.89
N ASP A 310 -6.42 7.77 4.17
CA ASP A 310 -6.45 8.82 3.16
C ASP A 310 -5.12 8.92 2.41
N LEU A 311 -5.19 9.55 1.24
CA LEU A 311 -4.04 9.75 0.36
C LEU A 311 -2.91 10.58 1.00
N GLU A 312 -3.25 11.49 1.93
CA GLU A 312 -2.29 12.29 2.70
C GLU A 312 -1.46 11.48 3.71
N TYR A 313 -2.02 10.39 4.28
CA TYR A 313 -1.36 9.54 5.27
C TYR A 313 -0.74 8.26 4.68
N ARG A 314 -1.02 7.97 3.40
CA ARG A 314 -0.56 6.78 2.67
C ARG A 314 0.95 6.84 2.41
N ALA A 315 1.68 5.88 2.98
CA ALA A 315 3.14 5.78 2.85
C ALA A 315 3.60 4.47 2.18
N ALA A 316 4.91 4.34 1.98
CA ALA A 316 5.56 3.17 1.35
C ALA A 316 5.17 1.81 1.96
N THR A 317 4.89 1.74 3.26
CA THR A 317 4.52 0.50 3.96
C THR A 317 3.33 0.72 4.91
N VAL A 318 2.71 -0.37 5.35
CA VAL A 318 1.70 -0.36 6.41
C VAL A 318 2.26 0.20 7.73
N TYR A 319 3.54 -0.04 8.04
CA TYR A 319 4.19 0.52 9.22
C TYR A 319 4.43 2.02 9.08
N ASP A 320 4.92 2.51 7.95
CA ASP A 320 5.16 3.95 7.74
C ASP A 320 3.85 4.74 7.80
N THR A 321 2.78 4.16 7.24
CA THR A 321 1.41 4.69 7.31
C THR A 321 0.93 4.78 8.77
N LEU A 322 1.08 3.71 9.55
CA LEU A 322 0.69 3.71 10.96
C LEU A 322 1.60 4.56 11.85
N ASN A 323 2.88 4.69 11.53
CA ASN A 323 3.79 5.63 12.19
C ASN A 323 3.32 7.08 11.99
N GLY A 324 2.84 7.42 10.78
CA GLY A 324 2.17 8.70 10.51
C GLY A 324 0.92 8.90 11.36
N LEU A 325 -0.02 7.95 11.30
CA LEU A 325 -1.32 8.03 11.98
C LEU A 325 -1.24 8.03 13.52
N PHE A 326 -0.38 7.19 14.12
CA PHE A 326 -0.29 7.05 15.58
C PHE A 326 0.76 7.99 16.20
N TRP A 327 1.89 8.25 15.54
CA TRP A 327 3.01 8.93 16.18
C TRP A 327 3.37 10.29 15.58
N SER A 328 2.82 10.65 14.41
CA SER A 328 3.29 11.70 13.50
C SER A 328 4.71 11.44 12.94
N HIS A 329 5.02 12.01 11.77
CA HIS A 329 6.30 11.80 11.09
C HIS A 329 7.54 12.24 11.89
N ASP A 330 7.35 13.14 12.86
CA ASP A 330 8.35 13.66 13.79
C ASP A 330 8.24 13.08 15.21
N LEU A 331 7.37 12.08 15.41
CA LEU A 331 7.17 11.34 16.66
C LEU A 331 6.62 12.17 17.83
N GLN A 332 5.91 13.27 17.57
CA GLN A 332 5.26 14.08 18.63
C GLN A 332 4.19 13.29 19.39
N ASN A 333 3.41 12.47 18.70
CA ASN A 333 2.32 11.69 19.31
C ASN A 333 2.78 10.32 19.87
N LEU A 334 4.10 10.07 19.95
CA LEU A 334 4.65 8.78 20.39
C LEU A 334 4.20 8.41 21.81
N GLY A 335 3.31 7.43 21.92
CA GLY A 335 2.72 6.96 23.18
C GLY A 335 1.51 7.76 23.67
N ASN A 336 1.15 8.86 22.98
CA ASN A 336 -0.08 9.61 23.20
C ASN A 336 -1.27 8.91 22.52
N ILE A 337 -1.17 8.65 21.22
CA ILE A 337 -2.16 7.84 20.48
C ILE A 337 -1.69 6.38 20.49
N ARG A 338 -2.56 5.46 20.91
CA ARG A 338 -2.21 4.03 21.08
C ARG A 338 -3.41 3.10 21.00
N LEU A 339 -3.15 1.85 20.60
CA LEU A 339 -4.13 0.76 20.70
C LEU A 339 -4.29 0.36 22.17
N LYS A 340 -5.50 0.52 22.70
CA LYS A 340 -5.89 0.03 24.02
C LYS A 340 -6.23 -1.45 23.96
N ASP A 341 -7.12 -1.79 23.03
CA ASP A 341 -7.56 -3.15 22.70
C ASP A 341 -7.35 -3.37 21.20
N THR A 342 -6.73 -4.47 20.79
CA THR A 342 -6.57 -4.83 19.37
C THR A 342 -7.53 -5.97 19.03
N GLY A 343 -8.41 -5.75 18.06
CA GLY A 343 -9.23 -6.80 17.46
C GLY A 343 -8.35 -7.82 16.75
N LYS A 344 -8.70 -9.11 16.84
CA LYS A 344 -7.91 -10.19 16.21
C LYS A 344 -7.93 -10.14 14.69
N VAL A 345 -8.87 -9.42 14.10
CA VAL A 345 -8.91 -9.05 12.68
C VAL A 345 -8.73 -7.54 12.59
N LEU A 346 -7.83 -7.10 11.71
CA LEU A 346 -7.58 -5.71 11.39
C LEU A 346 -7.71 -5.52 9.89
N THR A 347 -8.57 -4.59 9.48
CA THR A 347 -8.77 -4.27 8.08
C THR A 347 -8.29 -2.85 7.83
N PHE A 348 -7.54 -2.66 6.74
CA PHE A 348 -7.02 -1.39 6.29
C PHE A 348 -7.58 -1.10 4.91
N GLN A 349 -8.25 0.02 4.72
CA GLN A 349 -8.73 0.46 3.41
C GLN A 349 -7.92 1.69 3.00
N PHE A 350 -6.96 1.47 2.11
CA PHE A 350 -6.26 2.56 1.44
C PHE A 350 -7.22 3.14 0.42
N LEU A 351 -7.70 4.34 0.69
CA LEU A 351 -8.62 5.05 -0.18
C LEU A 351 -7.91 5.48 -1.47
N GLY A 352 -8.71 5.75 -2.48
CA GLY A 352 -8.28 6.31 -3.75
C GLY A 352 -8.94 7.66 -4.01
N ASP A 353 -8.31 8.46 -4.85
CA ASP A 353 -8.74 9.80 -5.27
C ASP A 353 -9.11 9.79 -6.76
N ASP A 354 -10.00 10.69 -7.18
CA ASP A 354 -10.35 10.85 -8.60
C ASP A 354 -9.17 11.42 -9.41
N GLU A 355 -8.16 12.02 -8.78
CA GLU A 355 -6.96 12.54 -9.45
C GLU A 355 -5.95 11.43 -9.85
N HIS A 356 -5.73 11.25 -11.15
CA HIS A 356 -4.92 10.16 -11.71
C HIS A 356 -3.39 10.43 -11.72
N TYR A 357 -2.78 10.83 -10.59
CA TYR A 357 -1.32 10.97 -10.48
C TYR A 357 -0.63 9.68 -9.97
N GLU A 358 0.63 9.46 -10.37
CA GLU A 358 1.42 8.35 -9.82
C GLU A 358 1.85 8.66 -8.37
N ILE A 359 1.52 7.76 -7.46
CA ILE A 359 1.88 7.82 -6.04
C ILE A 359 2.91 6.75 -5.66
N GLN A 360 3.44 6.86 -4.43
CA GLN A 360 4.39 5.87 -3.91
C GLN A 360 3.71 4.48 -3.84
N PRO A 361 4.29 3.44 -4.45
CA PRO A 361 3.72 2.11 -4.41
C PRO A 361 3.73 1.56 -2.97
N LEU A 362 2.61 0.96 -2.57
CA LEU A 362 2.46 0.30 -1.28
C LEU A 362 3.17 -1.06 -1.30
N ASP A 363 4.11 -1.22 -0.37
CA ASP A 363 4.74 -2.49 -0.05
C ASP A 363 4.04 -3.15 1.14
N ILE A 364 3.66 -4.42 0.98
CA ILE A 364 2.94 -5.20 1.98
C ILE A 364 3.77 -6.41 2.43
N ASP A 365 3.67 -6.80 3.69
CA ASP A 365 4.33 -8.00 4.22
C ASP A 365 3.31 -9.05 4.65
N GLU A 366 3.68 -10.33 4.55
CA GLU A 366 2.81 -11.43 5.00
C GLU A 366 2.72 -11.51 6.53
N GLU A 367 3.69 -10.93 7.26
CA GLU A 367 3.68 -10.76 8.71
C GLU A 367 3.60 -9.29 9.12
N PHE A 368 2.76 -8.99 10.10
CA PHE A 368 2.53 -7.66 10.65
C PHE A 368 2.41 -7.72 12.18
N TYR A 369 2.90 -6.69 12.88
CA TYR A 369 3.01 -6.68 14.35
C TYR A 369 2.34 -5.43 14.95
N PRO A 370 1.01 -5.31 14.90
CA PRO A 370 0.27 -4.11 15.32
C PRO A 370 0.44 -3.77 16.80
N GLN A 371 0.77 -4.75 17.65
CA GLN A 371 0.97 -4.53 19.08
C GLN A 371 2.18 -3.65 19.41
N ILE A 372 3.04 -3.26 18.45
CA ILE A 372 4.00 -2.17 18.69
C ILE A 372 3.30 -0.85 19.07
N TYR A 373 2.10 -0.60 18.53
CA TYR A 373 1.29 0.58 18.84
C TYR A 373 0.43 0.41 20.11
N ALA A 374 0.58 -0.70 20.85
CA ALA A 374 -0.28 -1.00 22.01
C ALA A 374 0.15 -0.28 23.30
N GLN A 375 -0.84 0.02 24.15
CA GLN A 375 -0.66 0.64 25.46
C GLN A 375 0.40 -0.05 26.33
N SER A 376 0.50 -1.39 26.26
CA SER A 376 1.48 -2.19 27.01
C SER A 376 2.94 -1.90 26.67
N HIS A 377 3.23 -1.33 25.50
CA HIS A 377 4.60 -1.10 25.01
C HIS A 377 4.95 0.39 24.87
N SER A 378 3.96 1.29 24.98
CA SER A 378 4.09 2.74 24.94
C SER A 378 5.29 3.27 25.75
N ASP A 379 5.35 2.95 27.04
CA ASP A 379 6.40 3.45 27.95
C ASP A 379 7.81 2.99 27.55
N GLN A 380 7.92 1.79 26.96
CA GLN A 380 9.19 1.23 26.49
C GLN A 380 9.64 1.91 25.19
N LEU A 381 8.71 2.25 24.29
CA LEU A 381 9.00 3.00 23.06
C LEU A 381 9.39 4.45 23.35
N VAL A 382 8.69 5.15 24.24
CA VAL A 382 9.06 6.51 24.69
C VAL A 382 10.47 6.52 25.29
N LYS A 383 10.79 5.53 26.13
CA LYS A 383 12.13 5.32 26.70
C LYS A 383 13.19 5.02 25.63
N MET A 384 12.87 4.20 24.62
CA MET A 384 13.76 3.87 23.51
C MET A 384 14.04 5.10 22.62
N HIS A 385 13.02 5.91 22.32
CA HIS A 385 13.17 7.18 21.62
C HIS A 385 14.02 8.18 22.42
N GLN A 386 13.76 8.35 23.72
CA GLN A 386 14.59 9.19 24.60
C GLN A 386 16.07 8.76 24.58
N GLN A 387 16.34 7.45 24.58
CA GLN A 387 17.70 6.93 24.42
C GLN A 387 18.28 7.25 23.02
N LYS A 388 17.49 7.14 21.94
CA LYS A 388 17.89 7.55 20.58
C LYS A 388 18.32 9.03 20.55
N VAL A 389 17.56 9.92 21.20
CA VAL A 389 17.88 11.35 21.33
C VAL A 389 19.19 11.57 22.09
N GLU A 390 19.39 10.92 23.24
CA GLU A 390 20.65 11.04 23.99
C GLU A 390 21.87 10.50 23.23
N VAL A 391 21.71 9.40 22.48
CA VAL A 391 22.77 8.87 21.60
C VAL A 391 23.02 9.81 20.42
N GLY A 392 21.98 10.45 19.87
CA GLY A 392 22.10 11.50 18.86
C GLY A 392 22.85 12.75 19.35
N GLN A 393 22.64 13.18 20.59
CA GLN A 393 23.40 14.27 21.21
C GLN A 393 24.88 13.90 21.41
N LYS A 394 25.15 12.67 21.87
CA LYS A 394 26.53 12.13 21.99
C LYS A 394 27.21 12.07 20.62
N ARG A 395 26.50 11.61 19.57
CA ARG A 395 26.95 11.62 18.17
C ARG A 395 27.37 13.01 17.74
N GLY A 396 26.51 14.01 17.92
CA GLY A 396 26.81 15.41 17.60
C GLY A 396 28.06 15.92 18.32
N SER A 397 28.19 15.65 19.61
CA SER A 397 29.37 16.06 20.40
C SER A 397 30.67 15.43 19.91
N VAL A 398 30.68 14.14 19.58
CA VAL A 398 31.86 13.45 19.02
C VAL A 398 32.20 13.99 17.63
N THR A 399 31.20 14.23 16.77
CA THR A 399 31.40 14.88 15.46
C THR A 399 32.01 16.28 15.60
N SER A 400 31.54 17.11 16.53
CA SER A 400 32.15 18.42 16.81
C SER A 400 33.59 18.31 17.33
N GLN A 401 33.92 17.29 18.13
CA GLN A 401 35.30 17.05 18.56
C GLN A 401 36.20 16.65 17.38
N ILE A 402 35.74 15.76 16.50
CA ILE A 402 36.46 15.39 15.26
C ILE A 402 36.70 16.63 14.39
N MET A 403 35.68 17.49 14.22
CA MET A 403 35.83 18.77 13.51
C MET A 403 36.89 19.67 14.15
N SER A 404 36.94 19.78 15.47
CA SER A 404 37.95 20.60 16.18
C SER A 404 39.38 20.07 16.08
N TRP A 405 39.57 18.76 15.91
CA TRP A 405 40.88 18.16 15.68
C TRP A 405 41.31 18.18 14.21
N THR A 406 40.36 18.15 13.27
CA THR A 406 40.63 18.13 11.83
C THR A 406 40.66 19.51 11.20
N SER A 407 40.01 20.51 11.80
CA SER A 407 39.87 21.86 11.25
C SER A 407 40.05 22.96 12.31
N PHE A 408 40.73 24.04 11.93
CA PHE A 408 40.91 25.24 12.75
C PHE A 408 40.91 26.48 11.85
N GLU A 409 40.07 27.47 12.15
CA GLU A 409 39.90 28.69 11.34
C GLU A 409 39.71 28.41 9.82
N GLY A 410 38.93 27.38 9.49
CA GLY A 410 38.67 26.95 8.10
C GLY A 410 39.84 26.23 7.41
N LYS A 411 40.96 25.96 8.10
CA LYS A 411 42.12 25.22 7.57
C LYS A 411 42.13 23.79 8.08
N ARG A 412 42.46 22.81 7.22
CA ARG A 412 42.67 21.41 7.64
C ARG A 412 43.95 21.33 8.50
N VAL A 413 43.80 20.97 9.78
CA VAL A 413 44.91 20.88 10.75
C VAL A 413 46.03 19.93 10.29
N PRO A 414 45.76 18.71 9.77
CA PRO A 414 46.82 17.84 9.27
C PRO A 414 47.65 18.49 8.15
N SER A 415 47.01 19.13 7.17
CA SER A 415 47.72 19.80 6.07
C SER A 415 48.58 20.97 6.55
N PHE A 416 48.15 21.71 7.57
CA PHE A 416 48.94 22.78 8.19
C PHE A 416 50.17 22.24 8.93
N LEU A 417 50.03 21.15 9.69
CA LEU A 417 51.14 20.48 10.36
C LEU A 417 52.15 19.92 9.34
N ASP A 418 51.68 19.39 8.22
CA ASP A 418 52.51 18.84 7.14
C ASP A 418 53.33 19.93 6.44
N GLN A 419 52.70 21.04 6.08
CA GLN A 419 53.38 22.21 5.50
C GLN A 419 54.41 22.79 6.47
N THR A 420 54.08 22.85 7.77
CA THR A 420 55.01 23.34 8.81
C THR A 420 56.19 22.38 9.01
N THR A 421 55.94 21.06 8.98
CA THR A 421 56.98 20.03 9.07
C THR A 421 57.96 20.14 7.90
N ALA A 422 57.45 20.26 6.67
CA ALA A 422 58.29 20.43 5.47
C ALA A 422 59.14 21.71 5.53
N TYR A 423 58.54 22.84 5.92
CA TYR A 423 59.26 24.11 6.06
C TYR A 423 60.41 24.05 7.08
N LEU A 424 60.19 23.43 8.24
CA LEU A 424 61.24 23.31 9.27
C LEU A 424 62.34 22.32 8.88
N GLN A 425 62.03 21.29 8.08
CA GLN A 425 63.03 20.40 7.48
C GLN A 425 63.98 21.18 6.55
N GLU A 426 63.47 22.15 5.76
CA GLU A 426 64.33 23.04 4.94
C GLU A 426 65.23 23.95 5.79
N GLN A 427 64.82 24.28 7.03
CA GLN A 427 65.62 25.08 7.97
C GLN A 427 66.63 24.25 8.80
N ASN A 428 66.61 22.91 8.72
CA ASN A 428 67.39 21.98 9.55
C ASN A 428 67.10 22.04 11.07
N ASP A 429 65.85 22.36 11.46
CA ASP A 429 65.43 22.33 12.87
C ASP A 429 64.87 20.95 13.25
N GLU A 430 65.77 19.97 13.45
CA GLU A 430 65.40 18.56 13.71
C GLU A 430 64.56 18.37 14.98
N ASP A 431 64.81 19.14 16.05
CA ASP A 431 64.07 19.03 17.31
C ASP A 431 62.63 19.54 17.16
N THR A 432 62.41 20.71 16.55
CA THR A 432 61.04 21.22 16.33
C THR A 432 60.27 20.39 15.29
N VAL A 433 60.95 19.88 14.24
CA VAL A 433 60.36 18.92 13.27
C VAL A 433 59.84 17.68 13.99
N LYS A 434 60.60 17.15 14.94
CA LYS A 434 60.23 15.97 15.71
C LYS A 434 58.99 16.22 16.58
N ASP A 435 58.94 17.34 17.31
CA ASP A 435 57.79 17.67 18.16
C ASP A 435 56.52 17.92 17.34
N ILE A 436 56.60 18.58 16.17
CA ILE A 436 55.44 18.74 15.27
C ILE A 436 55.01 17.40 14.66
N SER A 437 55.94 16.49 14.33
CA SER A 437 55.61 15.15 13.84
C SER A 437 54.91 14.29 14.92
N ALA A 438 55.30 14.47 16.19
CA ALA A 438 54.66 13.84 17.33
C ALA A 438 53.23 14.39 17.53
N LEU A 439 53.05 15.71 17.40
CA LEU A 439 51.72 16.34 17.48
C LEU A 439 50.81 15.90 16.33
N ARG A 440 51.31 15.82 15.09
CA ARG A 440 50.57 15.23 13.94
C ARG A 440 50.12 13.80 14.26
N THR A 441 51.01 12.99 14.82
CA THR A 441 50.72 11.59 15.19
C THR A 441 49.67 11.52 16.30
N GLN A 442 49.73 12.42 17.30
CA GLN A 442 48.72 12.53 18.34
C GLN A 442 47.35 12.93 17.75
N THR A 443 47.27 13.96 16.92
CA THR A 443 46.02 14.37 16.24
C THR A 443 45.42 13.24 15.42
N ALA A 444 46.25 12.49 14.67
CA ALA A 444 45.79 11.34 13.89
C ALA A 444 45.23 10.22 14.79
N ASN A 445 45.89 9.92 15.92
CA ASN A 445 45.44 8.91 16.87
C ASN A 445 44.13 9.30 17.59
N GLU A 446 43.96 10.57 17.98
CA GLU A 446 42.73 11.06 18.60
C GLU A 446 41.56 11.06 17.61
N VAL A 447 41.78 11.51 16.36
CA VAL A 447 40.76 11.43 15.30
C VAL A 447 40.37 9.97 15.00
N ALA A 448 41.32 9.04 14.95
CA ALA A 448 41.03 7.62 14.80
C ALA A 448 40.22 7.06 15.99
N SER A 449 40.57 7.42 17.22
CA SER A 449 39.82 7.02 18.42
C SER A 449 38.38 7.54 18.43
N LEU A 450 38.19 8.83 18.06
CA LEU A 450 36.88 9.45 17.97
C LEU A 450 36.05 8.86 16.82
N ASN A 451 36.66 8.50 15.69
CA ASN A 451 35.97 7.80 14.59
C ASN A 451 35.47 6.42 15.03
N SER A 452 36.28 5.61 15.71
CA SER A 452 35.80 4.30 16.24
C SER A 452 34.73 4.46 17.33
N GLN A 453 34.74 5.54 18.11
CA GLN A 453 33.64 5.88 19.01
C GLN A 453 32.38 6.28 18.22
N LEU A 454 32.52 7.06 17.15
CA LEU A 454 31.43 7.48 16.28
C LEU A 454 30.77 6.29 15.55
N GLU A 455 31.56 5.31 15.07
CA GLU A 455 31.07 4.04 14.51
C GLU A 455 30.20 3.28 15.53
N HIS A 456 30.69 3.13 16.77
CA HIS A 456 29.93 2.46 17.83
C HIS A 456 28.64 3.21 18.18
N ILE A 457 28.70 4.55 18.26
CA ILE A 457 27.54 5.41 18.50
C ILE A 457 26.52 5.32 17.36
N ASN A 458 26.97 5.28 16.10
CA ASN A 458 26.09 5.11 14.93
C ASN A 458 25.38 3.75 14.95
N HIS A 459 26.09 2.67 15.30
CA HIS A 459 25.50 1.34 15.46
C HIS A 459 24.51 1.27 16.64
N GLN A 460 24.73 2.00 17.73
CA GLN A 460 23.73 2.14 18.80
C GLN A 460 22.51 2.95 18.34
N TYR A 461 22.73 4.05 17.60
CA TYR A 461 21.68 4.95 17.12
C TYR A 461 20.71 4.27 16.16
N SER A 462 21.21 3.43 15.24
CA SER A 462 20.37 2.68 14.30
C SER A 462 19.57 1.55 14.95
N GLN A 463 20.08 0.95 16.03
CA GLN A 463 19.35 -0.06 16.82
C GLN A 463 18.26 0.54 17.73
N LEU A 464 18.36 1.83 18.04
CA LEU A 464 17.37 2.58 18.84
C LEU A 464 16.26 3.21 17.99
N ASP A 465 16.16 2.88 16.70
CA ASP A 465 15.11 3.44 15.85
C ASP A 465 13.76 2.78 16.09
N VAL A 466 12.78 3.57 16.57
CA VAL A 466 11.43 3.12 16.95
C VAL A 466 10.48 2.96 15.76
N THR A 467 10.75 3.61 14.62
CA THR A 467 9.93 3.45 13.40
C THR A 467 10.16 2.11 12.72
N ASN A 468 11.32 1.47 12.98
CA ASN A 468 11.66 0.17 12.43
C ASN A 468 11.12 -0.96 13.34
N PRO A 469 10.12 -1.74 12.90
CA PRO A 469 9.50 -2.78 13.72
C PRO A 469 10.50 -3.88 14.13
N SER A 470 11.54 -4.14 13.32
CA SER A 470 12.55 -5.17 13.64
C SER A 470 13.39 -4.78 14.87
N ASN A 471 13.69 -3.50 15.06
CA ASN A 471 14.37 -3.00 16.26
C ASN A 471 13.47 -3.16 17.50
N VAL A 472 12.21 -2.74 17.37
CA VAL A 472 11.21 -2.75 18.44
C VAL A 472 10.91 -4.18 18.92
N ILE A 473 10.68 -5.12 18.00
CA ILE A 473 10.50 -6.54 18.34
C ILE A 473 11.77 -7.11 19.01
N ALA A 474 12.95 -6.67 18.58
CA ALA A 474 14.23 -7.09 19.14
C ALA A 474 14.59 -6.45 20.50
N THR A 475 13.90 -5.40 20.96
CA THR A 475 14.03 -4.88 22.33
C THR A 475 13.04 -5.56 23.28
N PHE A 476 11.78 -5.79 22.86
CA PHE A 476 10.78 -6.51 23.64
C PHE A 476 11.29 -7.87 24.14
N GLY A 477 11.87 -8.68 23.24
CA GLY A 477 12.43 -9.99 23.57
C GLY A 477 13.68 -10.00 24.48
N ARG A 478 14.21 -8.83 24.88
CA ARG A 478 15.36 -8.73 25.82
C ARG A 478 14.93 -8.43 27.25
N ASP A 479 13.87 -7.65 27.42
CA ASP A 479 13.41 -7.19 28.74
C ASP A 479 12.52 -8.22 29.47
N GLY A 480 12.38 -9.43 28.92
CA GLY A 480 11.64 -10.55 29.54
C GLY A 480 10.13 -10.51 29.31
N HIS A 481 9.65 -9.58 28.48
CA HIS A 481 8.27 -9.57 27.98
C HIS A 481 8.10 -10.61 26.86
N GLU A 482 6.88 -11.14 26.73
CA GLU A 482 6.53 -12.04 25.64
C GLU A 482 6.50 -11.26 24.31
N ALA A 483 6.98 -11.87 23.22
CA ALA A 483 7.03 -11.21 21.93
C ALA A 483 5.60 -10.89 21.42
N PRO A 484 5.37 -9.72 20.81
CA PRO A 484 4.04 -9.33 20.33
C PRO A 484 3.50 -10.38 19.34
N PRO A 485 2.22 -10.76 19.45
CA PRO A 485 1.63 -11.77 18.58
C PRO A 485 1.62 -11.29 17.13
N SER A 486 2.12 -12.11 16.21
CA SER A 486 2.12 -11.73 14.81
C SER A 486 0.74 -11.91 14.17
N TYR A 487 0.40 -10.96 13.31
CA TYR A 487 -0.75 -11.00 12.42
C TYR A 487 -0.24 -11.44 11.05
N VAL A 488 -1.05 -12.23 10.35
CA VAL A 488 -0.78 -12.64 8.97
C VAL A 488 -1.77 -12.00 8.02
N LEU A 489 -1.31 -11.61 6.84
CA LEU A 489 -2.21 -11.13 5.79
C LEU A 489 -3.16 -12.26 5.39
N ALA A 490 -4.46 -12.06 5.56
CA ALA A 490 -5.52 -13.03 5.25
C ALA A 490 -6.15 -12.79 3.88
N GLY A 491 -6.10 -11.55 3.36
CA GLY A 491 -6.63 -11.23 2.05
C GLY A 491 -6.33 -9.81 1.58
N VAL A 492 -6.51 -9.60 0.28
CA VAL A 492 -6.36 -8.32 -0.41
C VAL A 492 -7.48 -8.18 -1.43
N VAL A 493 -8.23 -7.08 -1.36
CA VAL A 493 -9.29 -6.74 -2.32
C VAL A 493 -8.84 -5.55 -3.16
N PHE A 494 -8.87 -5.71 -4.49
CA PHE A 494 -8.62 -4.63 -5.45
C PHE A 494 -9.92 -4.05 -6.03
N SER A 495 -10.95 -4.89 -6.16
CA SER A 495 -12.27 -4.51 -6.66
C SER A 495 -13.30 -5.56 -6.26
N ASP A 496 -14.55 -5.37 -6.67
CA ASP A 496 -15.61 -6.37 -6.55
C ASP A 496 -15.40 -7.61 -7.44
N ILE A 497 -14.67 -7.46 -8.55
CA ILE A 497 -14.33 -8.57 -9.46
C ILE A 497 -13.02 -9.27 -9.14
N GLU A 498 -12.11 -8.67 -8.36
CA GLU A 498 -10.74 -9.17 -8.24
C GLU A 498 -10.15 -9.05 -6.82
N TYR A 499 -9.78 -10.21 -6.27
CA TYR A 499 -9.27 -10.31 -4.91
C TYR A 499 -8.40 -11.56 -4.70
N TYR A 500 -7.65 -11.51 -3.60
CA TYR A 500 -6.84 -12.61 -3.08
C TYR A 500 -7.27 -12.95 -1.66
N TYR A 501 -7.19 -14.23 -1.30
CA TYR A 501 -7.32 -14.67 0.07
C TYR A 501 -6.39 -15.84 0.41
N ARG A 502 -6.09 -15.98 1.69
CA ARG A 502 -5.22 -17.01 2.25
C ARG A 502 -6.06 -18.09 2.90
N THR A 503 -6.03 -19.30 2.34
CA THR A 503 -6.73 -20.46 2.90
C THR A 503 -6.11 -20.89 4.22
N ALA A 504 -6.86 -21.71 4.97
CA ALA A 504 -6.46 -22.30 6.24
C ALA A 504 -5.02 -22.89 6.28
N ASN A 505 -4.59 -23.53 5.19
CA ASN A 505 -3.27 -24.16 5.05
C ASN A 505 -2.16 -23.21 4.54
N GLY A 506 -2.42 -21.89 4.52
CA GLY A 506 -1.48 -20.87 4.06
C GLY A 506 -1.34 -20.71 2.54
N GLN A 507 -2.11 -21.45 1.73
CA GLN A 507 -2.09 -21.27 0.28
C GLN A 507 -2.84 -19.99 -0.14
N TRP A 508 -2.25 -19.24 -1.08
CA TRP A 508 -2.87 -18.05 -1.64
C TRP A 508 -3.74 -18.42 -2.85
N ILE A 509 -5.02 -18.05 -2.77
CA ILE A 509 -5.99 -18.16 -3.85
C ILE A 509 -6.25 -16.77 -4.42
N TYR A 510 -6.22 -16.67 -5.74
CA TYR A 510 -6.65 -15.53 -6.54
C TYR A 510 -8.00 -15.85 -7.17
N ILE A 511 -8.94 -14.90 -7.10
CA ILE A 511 -10.22 -14.96 -7.81
C ILE A 511 -10.35 -13.70 -8.68
N CYS A 512 -10.75 -13.92 -9.93
CA CYS A 512 -11.06 -12.86 -10.89
C CYS A 512 -12.29 -13.23 -11.73
N TYR A 513 -13.31 -12.37 -11.73
CA TYR A 513 -14.53 -12.57 -12.52
C TYR A 513 -14.38 -12.07 -13.96
N GLU A 514 -14.98 -12.78 -14.90
CA GLU A 514 -15.02 -12.43 -16.32
C GLU A 514 -16.34 -11.71 -16.63
N THR A 515 -16.25 -10.57 -17.31
CA THR A 515 -17.36 -9.60 -17.42
C THR A 515 -17.74 -9.31 -18.86
N SER A 516 -19.03 -9.23 -19.16
CA SER A 516 -19.53 -8.72 -20.43
C SER A 516 -19.33 -7.20 -20.58
N ASN A 517 -19.48 -6.70 -21.80
CA ASN A 517 -19.55 -5.24 -22.08
C ASN A 517 -20.71 -4.53 -21.36
N THR A 518 -21.73 -5.27 -20.88
CA THR A 518 -22.87 -4.77 -20.09
C THR A 518 -22.63 -4.81 -18.57
N GLY A 519 -21.40 -5.17 -18.16
CA GLY A 519 -21.00 -5.30 -16.75
C GLY A 519 -21.61 -6.50 -16.02
N GLN A 520 -22.19 -7.47 -16.74
CA GLN A 520 -22.70 -8.71 -16.14
C GLN A 520 -21.55 -9.72 -16.02
N VAL A 521 -21.57 -10.55 -14.98
CA VAL A 521 -20.59 -11.64 -14.83
C VAL A 521 -20.99 -12.82 -15.72
N VAL A 522 -20.07 -13.24 -16.59
CA VAL A 522 -20.25 -14.32 -17.57
C VAL A 522 -19.34 -15.53 -17.30
N GLY A 523 -18.35 -15.36 -16.42
CA GLY A 523 -17.38 -16.41 -16.08
C GLY A 523 -16.56 -16.03 -14.85
N TYR A 524 -15.68 -16.93 -14.41
CA TYR A 524 -14.74 -16.66 -13.34
C TYR A 524 -13.51 -17.57 -13.43
N SER A 525 -12.40 -17.07 -12.92
CA SER A 525 -11.13 -17.80 -12.82
C SER A 525 -10.73 -17.93 -11.35
N ILE A 526 -10.12 -19.07 -11.01
CA ILE A 526 -9.49 -19.33 -9.71
C ILE A 526 -8.06 -19.79 -9.98
N GLU A 527 -7.06 -19.11 -9.40
CA GLU A 527 -5.67 -19.53 -9.49
C GLU A 527 -5.04 -19.72 -8.10
N LYS A 528 -4.17 -20.73 -7.99
CA LYS A 528 -3.26 -20.91 -6.84
C LYS A 528 -1.98 -20.11 -7.14
N ARG A 529 -1.68 -19.08 -6.35
CA ARG A 529 -0.53 -18.18 -6.55
C ARG A 529 0.40 -18.19 -5.32
N GLU A 530 1.57 -17.55 -5.43
CA GLU A 530 2.52 -17.36 -4.33
C GLU A 530 2.46 -15.92 -3.80
N PHE A 531 2.80 -15.70 -2.52
CA PHE A 531 2.76 -14.37 -1.89
C PHE A 531 3.61 -13.33 -2.65
N PHE A 532 4.75 -13.71 -3.22
CA PHE A 532 5.57 -12.79 -4.03
C PHE A 532 4.83 -12.23 -5.26
N VAL A 533 3.94 -13.01 -5.88
CA VAL A 533 3.11 -12.56 -7.01
C VAL A 533 2.08 -11.53 -6.54
N LEU A 534 1.42 -11.80 -5.40
CA LEU A 534 0.51 -10.86 -4.75
C LEU A 534 1.22 -9.56 -4.36
N LYS A 535 2.36 -9.64 -3.64
CA LYS A 535 3.15 -8.48 -3.21
C LYS A 535 3.54 -7.59 -4.40
N LYS A 536 4.04 -8.20 -5.50
CA LYS A 536 4.35 -7.48 -6.74
C LYS A 536 3.11 -6.86 -7.40
N GLN A 537 1.96 -7.55 -7.38
CA GLN A 537 0.73 -7.01 -7.94
C GLN A 537 0.21 -5.79 -7.14
N VAL A 538 0.30 -5.84 -5.80
CA VAL A 538 -0.02 -4.68 -4.94
C VAL A 538 0.93 -3.52 -5.24
N GLN A 539 2.24 -3.74 -5.27
CA GLN A 539 3.23 -2.72 -5.67
C GLN A 539 3.00 -2.12 -7.06
N GLN A 540 2.37 -2.86 -7.98
CA GLN A 540 2.08 -2.37 -9.33
C GLN A 540 0.79 -1.55 -9.39
N ARG A 541 -0.30 -2.03 -8.75
CA ARG A 541 -1.61 -1.35 -8.78
C ARG A 541 -1.68 -0.14 -7.84
N SER A 542 -1.04 -0.21 -6.68
CA SER A 542 -1.05 0.86 -5.66
C SER A 542 -0.34 2.16 -6.07
N ARG A 543 0.24 2.22 -7.27
CA ARG A 543 0.78 3.43 -7.92
C ARG A 543 -0.31 4.34 -8.48
N ASP A 544 -1.43 3.75 -8.88
CA ASP A 544 -2.60 4.46 -9.36
C ASP A 544 -3.34 5.02 -8.14
N ALA A 545 -3.39 6.35 -8.04
CA ALA A 545 -4.06 7.03 -6.94
C ALA A 545 -5.57 6.74 -6.88
N SER A 546 -6.21 6.33 -7.98
CA SER A 546 -7.64 5.95 -8.00
C SER A 546 -7.92 4.54 -7.47
N MET A 547 -6.89 3.70 -7.30
CA MET A 547 -7.06 2.32 -6.86
C MET A 547 -7.19 2.21 -5.33
N VAL A 548 -8.43 2.01 -4.89
CA VAL A 548 -8.74 1.55 -3.52
C VAL A 548 -8.13 0.16 -3.31
N VAL A 549 -7.43 -0.05 -2.20
CA VAL A 549 -6.86 -1.35 -1.83
C VAL A 549 -7.26 -1.68 -0.39
N THR A 550 -7.99 -2.77 -0.19
CA THR A 550 -8.36 -3.24 1.15
C THR A 550 -7.49 -4.43 1.56
N LEU A 551 -6.74 -4.31 2.65
CA LEU A 551 -5.95 -5.38 3.25
C LEU A 551 -6.67 -5.92 4.49
N VAL A 552 -6.73 -7.24 4.64
CA VAL A 552 -7.23 -7.88 5.87
C VAL A 552 -6.09 -8.64 6.53
N TYR A 553 -5.75 -8.29 7.77
CA TYR A 553 -4.76 -8.97 8.61
C TYR A 553 -5.46 -9.69 9.77
N VAL A 554 -4.97 -10.88 10.13
CA VAL A 554 -5.57 -11.73 11.17
C VAL A 554 -4.50 -12.28 12.10
N MET A 555 -4.74 -12.21 13.41
CA MET A 555 -3.87 -12.76 14.46
C MET A 555 -3.55 -14.24 14.18
N ARG A 556 -2.26 -14.60 14.12
CA ARG A 556 -1.78 -15.92 13.68
C ARG A 556 -2.34 -17.11 14.48
N GLU A 557 -2.76 -16.89 15.72
CA GLU A 557 -3.33 -17.92 16.60
C GLU A 557 -4.69 -18.44 16.12
N GLU A 558 -5.47 -17.61 15.43
CA GLU A 558 -6.77 -18.00 14.87
C GLU A 558 -6.59 -19.04 13.75
N TYR A 559 -5.51 -18.93 12.96
CA TYR A 559 -5.13 -19.95 11.98
C TYR A 559 -4.46 -21.18 12.62
N LYS A 560 -3.55 -21.01 13.59
CA LYS A 560 -2.88 -22.13 14.30
C LYS A 560 -3.86 -23.07 15.00
N SER A 561 -5.00 -22.55 15.46
CA SER A 561 -6.09 -23.34 16.01
C SER A 561 -6.56 -24.42 15.02
N GLN A 562 -6.48 -24.15 13.71
CA GLN A 562 -6.85 -25.11 12.67
C GLN A 562 -5.77 -26.16 12.38
N GLU A 563 -4.47 -25.87 12.56
CA GLU A 563 -3.41 -26.89 12.45
C GLU A 563 -3.54 -27.93 13.58
N ALA A 564 -3.70 -27.45 14.82
CA ALA A 564 -3.88 -28.29 16.01
C ALA A 564 -5.26 -28.97 16.12
N GLU A 565 -6.22 -28.58 15.27
CA GLU A 565 -7.48 -29.30 15.05
C GLU A 565 -7.38 -30.25 13.84
N ALA A 566 -6.64 -29.92 12.78
CA ALA A 566 -6.43 -30.79 11.63
C ALA A 566 -5.64 -32.06 12.00
N GLU A 567 -4.56 -31.96 12.78
CA GLU A 567 -3.83 -33.13 13.29
C GLU A 567 -4.68 -34.08 14.16
N LYS A 568 -5.83 -33.60 14.66
CA LYS A 568 -6.83 -34.38 15.40
C LYS A 568 -7.94 -34.88 14.48
N ALA A 569 -8.44 -34.06 13.55
CA ALA A 569 -9.47 -34.41 12.58
C ALA A 569 -9.01 -35.50 11.59
N GLU A 570 -7.73 -35.51 11.21
CA GLU A 570 -7.11 -36.61 10.45
C GLU A 570 -7.05 -37.95 11.24
N LYS A 571 -7.50 -37.94 12.52
CA LYS A 571 -7.70 -39.12 13.38
C LYS A 571 -9.13 -39.21 13.93
N ALA A 572 -10.03 -38.32 13.50
CA ALA A 572 -11.39 -38.17 13.99
C ALA A 572 -12.31 -37.75 12.84
N GLU A 573 -12.60 -38.69 11.94
CA GLU A 573 -13.64 -38.54 10.93
C GLU A 573 -15.00 -38.20 11.59
N GLU A 574 -15.74 -37.27 10.97
CA GLU A 574 -17.21 -37.20 11.06
C GLU A 574 -17.86 -36.87 12.43
N SER A 575 -17.17 -36.20 13.38
CA SER A 575 -17.73 -36.00 14.75
C SER A 575 -18.18 -34.59 15.18
N ASP A 576 -17.83 -33.51 14.48
CA ASP A 576 -18.03 -32.12 14.96
C ASP A 576 -18.81 -31.19 14.00
N VAL A 577 -19.37 -31.75 12.91
CA VAL A 577 -20.27 -31.03 11.99
C VAL A 577 -21.71 -31.16 12.50
N PRO A 578 -22.47 -30.05 12.70
CA PRO A 578 -23.89 -30.14 13.01
C PRO A 578 -24.65 -30.85 11.87
N ARG A 579 -25.37 -31.93 12.21
CA ARG A 579 -26.02 -32.82 11.24
C ARG A 579 -26.99 -32.10 10.30
N ASP A 580 -27.60 -31.03 10.79
CA ASP A 580 -28.57 -30.24 10.04
C ASP A 580 -27.90 -29.55 8.84
N LEU A 581 -26.66 -29.05 9.00
CA LEU A 581 -25.84 -28.53 7.88
C LEU A 581 -25.63 -29.61 6.82
N GLN A 582 -25.18 -30.80 7.25
CA GLN A 582 -24.89 -31.90 6.31
C GLN A 582 -26.15 -32.29 5.53
N SER A 583 -27.30 -32.40 6.19
CA SER A 583 -28.56 -32.77 5.53
C SER A 583 -29.05 -31.74 4.49
N PHE A 584 -28.74 -30.46 4.67
CA PHE A 584 -29.05 -29.40 3.70
C PHE A 584 -28.18 -29.55 2.44
N PHE A 585 -26.87 -29.76 2.60
CA PHE A 585 -25.96 -29.90 1.47
C PHE A 585 -26.01 -31.27 0.80
N ASP A 586 -26.33 -32.35 1.53
CA ASP A 586 -26.68 -33.66 0.95
C ASP A 586 -27.89 -33.53 0.00
N SER A 587 -28.86 -32.66 0.36
CA SER A 587 -30.03 -32.38 -0.48
C SER A 587 -29.67 -31.59 -1.74
N ASP A 588 -28.71 -30.65 -1.66
CA ASP A 588 -28.20 -29.92 -2.82
C ASP A 588 -27.36 -30.82 -3.74
N ASP A 589 -26.49 -31.64 -3.18
CA ASP A 589 -25.64 -32.58 -3.91
C ASP A 589 -26.48 -33.64 -4.63
N ALA A 590 -27.61 -34.05 -4.04
CA ALA A 590 -28.60 -34.91 -4.69
C ALA A 590 -29.35 -34.23 -5.85
N ARG A 591 -29.36 -32.89 -5.94
CA ARG A 591 -29.84 -32.14 -7.12
C ARG A 591 -28.76 -31.93 -8.18
N LEU A 592 -27.49 -31.84 -7.79
CA LEU A 592 -26.34 -31.72 -8.71
C LEU A 592 -26.02 -33.03 -9.44
N GLN A 593 -26.39 -34.18 -8.88
CA GLN A 593 -26.29 -35.47 -9.57
C GLN A 593 -27.34 -35.56 -10.69
N PRO A 594 -26.95 -35.78 -11.96
CA PRO A 594 -27.92 -35.99 -13.03
C PRO A 594 -28.75 -37.25 -12.73
N PRO A 595 -30.07 -37.26 -13.02
CA PRO A 595 -30.93 -38.39 -12.71
C PRO A 595 -30.43 -39.64 -13.46
N LEU A 596 -30.05 -40.67 -12.70
CA LEU A 596 -29.63 -41.98 -13.22
C LEU A 596 -30.74 -42.56 -14.10
N ILE A 597 -30.62 -42.41 -15.42
CA ILE A 597 -31.57 -42.92 -16.41
C ILE A 597 -31.68 -44.44 -16.23
N PRO A 598 -32.82 -44.99 -15.75
CA PRO A 598 -32.89 -46.40 -15.35
C PRO A 598 -32.65 -47.38 -16.49
N GLU A 599 -32.88 -46.94 -17.74
CA GLU A 599 -32.73 -47.73 -18.96
C GLU A 599 -31.25 -48.03 -19.29
N LEU A 600 -30.30 -47.17 -18.89
CA LEU A 600 -28.87 -47.41 -19.11
C LEU A 600 -28.29 -48.45 -18.14
N ALA A 601 -28.85 -48.56 -16.93
CA ALA A 601 -28.46 -49.59 -15.96
C ALA A 601 -28.83 -51.02 -16.40
N ALA A 602 -29.74 -51.17 -17.37
CA ALA A 602 -30.17 -52.47 -17.88
C ALA A 602 -29.22 -53.10 -18.92
N HIS A 603 -28.25 -52.33 -19.45
CA HIS A 603 -27.38 -52.74 -20.56
C HIS A 603 -25.88 -52.49 -20.33
N ALA A 604 -25.43 -52.56 -19.07
CA ALA A 604 -24.02 -52.86 -18.77
C ALA A 604 -23.74 -54.37 -18.96
N PRO A 605 -22.63 -54.77 -19.62
CA PRO A 605 -22.25 -56.17 -19.84
C PRO A 605 -21.52 -56.83 -18.66
#